data_AF-A0A642C2A2-F1
#
_entry.id   AF-A0A642C2A2-F1
#
_cell.length_a   1.000
_cell.length_b   1.000
_cell.length_c   1.000
_cell.angle_alpha   90.00
_cell.angle_beta   90.00
_cell.angle_gamma   90.00
#
_symmetry.space_group_name_H-M   'P 1'
#
loop_
_entity.id
_entity.type
_entity.pdbx_description
1 polymer ?
#
loop_
_entity_poly.entity_id
_entity_poly.type
_entity_poly.pdbx_seq_one_letter_code
_entity_poly.pdbx_strand_id
1 'polypeptide(L)' 'VASSNGANSISILIPCHRVIGSDHKLTGYAGGLVAKKTLLELESNERRLL' A
#
# COMPACT_ATOMS: atom_id res chain seq x y z
N VAL A 1 8.36 -1.87 -12.20
CA VAL A 1 7.69 -1.38 -10.96
C VAL A 1 6.57 -2.30 -10.48
N ALA A 2 5.60 -2.71 -11.32
CA ALA A 2 4.48 -3.56 -10.89
C ALA A 2 4.91 -4.96 -10.36
N SER A 3 5.94 -5.56 -10.96
CA SER A 3 6.51 -6.84 -10.52
C SER A 3 7.28 -6.76 -9.18
N SER A 4 7.85 -5.60 -8.82
CA SER A 4 8.56 -5.42 -7.54
C SER A 4 7.61 -5.36 -6.34
N ASN A 5 6.38 -4.87 -6.52
CA ASN A 5 5.38 -4.81 -5.44
C ASN A 5 4.83 -6.20 -5.07
N GLY A 6 4.88 -7.15 -6.01
CA GLY A 6 4.48 -8.55 -5.79
C GLY A 6 5.57 -9.41 -5.13
N ALA A 7 6.84 -9.05 -5.29
CA ALA A 7 8.01 -9.80 -4.80
C ALA A 7 8.58 -9.28 -3.47
N ASN A 8 7.92 -8.30 -2.84
CA ASN A 8 8.42 -7.68 -1.62
C ASN A 8 8.04 -8.52 -0.38
N SER A 9 9.00 -9.31 0.11
CA SER A 9 8.86 -10.15 1.32
C SER A 9 8.70 -9.36 2.62
N ILE A 10 8.88 -8.03 2.59
CA ILE A 10 8.76 -7.13 3.74
C ILE A 10 7.84 -5.95 3.38
N SER A 11 6.61 -6.29 2.98
CA SER A 11 5.61 -5.41 2.35
C SER A 11 5.10 -4.22 3.18
N ILE A 12 5.33 -4.22 4.50
CA ILE A 12 4.96 -3.12 5.40
C ILE A 12 6.13 -2.15 5.57
N LEU A 13 7.35 -2.66 5.80
CA LEU A 13 8.54 -1.85 6.05
C LEU A 13 9.01 -1.12 4.79
N ILE A 14 9.01 -1.82 3.66
CA ILE A 14 9.15 -1.20 2.35
C ILE A 14 7.72 -0.87 1.89
N PRO A 15 7.31 0.41 1.88
CA PRO A 15 5.90 0.81 1.82
C PRO A 15 5.33 0.71 0.39
N CYS A 16 5.34 -0.49 -0.19
CA CYS A 16 4.83 -0.72 -1.54
C CYS A 16 3.30 -0.55 -1.62
N HIS A 17 2.59 -0.59 -0.49
CA HIS A 17 1.18 -0.20 -0.39
C HIS A 17 0.94 1.30 -0.67
N ARG A 18 1.97 2.15 -0.64
CA ARG A 18 1.86 3.58 -1.02
C ARG A 18 1.96 3.84 -2.52
N VAL A 19 2.34 2.85 -3.33
CA VAL A 19 2.42 3.00 -4.79
C VAL A 19 1.01 2.93 -5.40
N ILE A 20 0.56 3.98 -6.08
CA ILE A 20 -0.77 4.08 -6.70
C ILE A 20 -0.65 4.04 -8.23
N GLY A 21 -1.65 3.49 -8.91
CA GLY A 21 -1.71 3.51 -10.38
C GLY A 21 -1.72 4.94 -10.93
N SER A 22 -1.23 5.13 -12.15
CA SER A 22 -1.25 6.42 -12.85
C SER A 22 -2.66 6.93 -13.14
N ASP A 23 -3.66 6.04 -13.10
CA ASP A 23 -5.09 6.34 -13.19
C ASP A 23 -5.74 6.64 -11.82
N HIS A 24 -4.93 6.84 -10.78
CA HIS A 24 -5.34 7.05 -9.40
C HIS A 24 -6.11 5.88 -8.77
N LYS A 25 -6.07 4.68 -9.38
CA LYS A 25 -6.70 3.50 -8.81
C LYS A 25 -5.73 2.71 -7.91
N LEU A 26 -6.32 2.08 -6.90
CA LEU A 26 -5.67 1.09 -6.08
C LEU A 26 -5.49 -0.20 -6.89
N THR A 27 -4.27 -0.42 -7.35
CA THR A 27 -3.88 -1.60 -8.12
C THR A 27 -2.63 -2.22 -7.51
N GLY A 28 -2.39 -3.51 -7.73
CA GLY A 28 -1.14 -4.20 -7.41
C GLY A 28 -0.73 -4.19 -5.93
N TYR A 29 -0.88 -5.32 -5.25
CA TYR A 29 -0.30 -5.55 -3.92
C TYR A 29 -0.21 -7.04 -3.63
N ALA A 30 0.94 -7.52 -3.16
CA ALA A 30 1.14 -8.93 -2.82
C ALA A 30 0.14 -9.43 -1.76
N GLY A 31 -0.16 -8.61 -0.75
CA GLY A 31 -1.13 -8.93 0.30
C GLY A 31 -2.60 -8.69 -0.05
N GLY A 32 -2.92 -8.39 -1.32
CA GLY A 32 -4.28 -8.09 -1.77
C GLY A 32 -4.77 -6.65 -1.51
N LEU A 33 -5.71 -6.19 -2.32
CA LEU A 33 -6.15 -4.78 -2.30
C LEU A 33 -6.79 -4.35 -0.97
N VAL A 34 -7.43 -5.28 -0.26
CA VAL A 34 -8.04 -5.01 1.07
C VAL A 34 -6.96 -4.59 2.06
N ALA A 35 -5.89 -5.39 2.20
CA ALA A 35 -4.79 -5.08 3.10
C ALA A 35 -4.10 -3.75 2.74
N LYS A 36 -3.90 -3.49 1.44
CA LYS A 36 -3.36 -2.22 0.96
C LYS A 36 -4.21 -1.02 1.39
N LYS A 37 -5.54 -1.13 1.27
CA LYS A 37 -6.48 -0.09 1.70
C LYS A 37 -6.43 0.13 3.21
N THR A 38 -6.46 -0.94 4.01
CA THR A 38 -6.37 -0.85 5.47
C THR A 38 -5.09 -0.17 5.93
N LEU A 39 -3.93 -0.50 5.34
CA LEU A 39 -2.66 0.14 5.68
C LEU A 39 -2.66 1.64 5.37
N LEU A 40 -3.20 2.06 4.22
CA LEU A 40 -3.34 3.48 3.88
C LEU A 40 -4.28 4.23 4.83
N GLU A 41 -5.37 3.58 5.27
CA GLU A 41 -6.29 4.15 6.27
C GLU A 41 -5.63 4.33 7.63
N LEU A 42 -4.85 3.34 8.10
CA LEU A 42 -4.09 3.42 9.34
C LEU A 42 -3.07 4.57 9.33
N GLU A 43 -2.29 4.69 8.25
CA GLU A 43 -1.33 5.79 8.07
C GLU A 43 -2.01 7.17 7.96
N SER A 44 -3.25 7.21 7.45
CA SER A 44 -4.02 8.44 7.37
C SER A 44 -4.63 8.84 8.73
N ASN A 45 -4.98 7.85 9.56
CA ASN A 45 -5.54 8.06 10.89
C ASN A 45 -4.48 8.45 11.93
N GLU A 46 -3.20 8.08 11.75
CA GLU A 46 -2.10 8.58 12.59
C GLU A 46 -2.05 10.12 12.65
N ARG A 47 -2.44 10.81 11.58
CA ARG A 47 -2.50 12.29 11.56
C ARG A 47 -3.65 12.91 12.35
N ARG A 48 -4.61 12.12 12.84
CA ARG A 48 -5.80 12.64 13.56
C ARG A 48 -5.66 12.54 15.09
N LEU A 49 -4.60 11.90 15.59
CA LEU A 49 -4.32 11.75 17.03
C LEU A 49 -3.35 12.81 17.58
N LEU A 50 -3.05 13.86 16.80
CA LEU A 50 -2.29 15.05 17.18
C LEU A 50 -3.14 16.30 16.94
#